data_AF-W5SKB1-F1
#
_entry.id   AF-W5SKB1-F1
#
_cell.length_a   1.000
_cell.length_b   1.000
_cell.length_c   1.000
_cell.angle_alpha   90.00
_cell.angle_beta   90.00
_cell.angle_gamma   90.00
#
_symmetry.space_group_name_H-M   'P 1'
#
loop_
_entity.id
_entity.type
_entity.pdbx_description
1 polymer ?
#
loop_
_entity_poly.entity_id
_entity_poly.type
_entity_poly.pdbx_seq_one_letter_code
_entity_poly.pdbx_strand_id
1 'polypeptide(L)'
;MIKFINYLILYSTLFLYCCNKDYIPQKDNFSNPTTTTRKNLPTSTDKPTPRKNSPTSTDKPTPIIILTKDEQDRFKVLIDGFNKISELYQDRIDNNKYTNFFNWISKDTKRQKELANAFEHVYQFLRKKSIKSKILDFPQAIVNVIENSYKNEFYDAKTSHDIKQFFIGVLEEMMQNNNNTNEKLFNFLKKELGDLTNHVAGLMGEEVYEGRLDQNQQKTLKIFYTILVDEIYRDNQTRGVNMINKFLQLSDINIQTTLNHIDKELSKCSENHLSRQSLKASMKEYFDKINTIDYELQLNDEIISDFTKVVISDCGSGG
;
A
#
# COMPACT_ATOMS: atom_id res chain seq x y z
N MET A 1 8.69 36.86 24.86
CA MET A 1 7.96 36.73 23.57
C MET A 1 8.73 37.25 22.37
N ILE A 2 9.44 38.39 22.44
CA ILE A 2 10.22 38.93 21.30
C ILE A 2 11.34 37.98 20.80
N LYS A 3 11.97 37.21 21.69
CA LYS A 3 13.04 36.25 21.30
C LYS A 3 12.56 35.10 20.41
N PHE A 4 11.34 34.60 20.61
CA PHE A 4 10.78 33.50 19.81
C PHE A 4 10.35 33.95 18.42
N ILE A 5 9.90 35.19 18.28
CA ILE A 5 9.55 35.79 16.98
C ILE A 5 10.81 35.93 16.10
N ASN A 6 11.95 36.30 16.69
CA ASN A 6 13.21 36.41 15.94
C ASN A 6 13.73 35.04 15.47
N TYR A 7 13.52 33.96 16.23
CA TYR A 7 13.83 32.60 15.77
C TYR A 7 12.90 32.16 14.63
N LEU A 8 11.61 32.49 14.70
CA LEU A 8 10.65 32.13 13.66
C LEU A 8 10.97 32.83 12.32
N ILE A 9 11.35 34.12 12.35
CA ILE A 9 11.72 34.90 11.15
C ILE A 9 13.03 34.39 10.53
N LEU A 10 13.97 33.89 11.35
CA LEU A 10 15.23 33.32 10.86
C LEU A 10 15.01 31.96 10.16
N TYR A 11 14.10 31.13 10.66
CA TYR A 11 13.74 29.86 10.00
C TYR A 11 12.99 30.09 8.69
N SER A 12 12.08 31.08 8.64
CA SER A 12 11.33 31.41 7.42
C SER A 12 12.21 31.91 6.28
N THR A 13 13.30 32.64 6.58
CA THR A 13 14.22 33.16 5.57
C THR A 13 15.21 32.10 5.06
N LEU A 14 15.56 31.09 5.87
CA LEU A 14 16.35 29.94 5.44
C LEU A 14 15.61 29.03 4.45
N PHE A 15 14.29 28.86 4.61
CA PHE A 15 13.47 28.08 3.66
C PHE A 15 13.26 28.79 2.31
N LEU A 16 13.31 30.13 2.27
CA LEU A 16 13.15 30.91 1.03
C LEU A 16 14.43 31.02 0.20
N TYR A 17 15.60 30.64 0.74
CA TYR A 17 16.88 30.70 0.02
C TYR A 17 17.26 29.40 -0.70
N CYS A 18 16.47 28.32 -0.56
CA CYS A 18 16.74 27.04 -1.22
C CYS A 18 16.03 26.85 -2.57
N CYS A 19 15.23 27.82 -3.02
CA CYS A 19 14.63 27.81 -4.36
C CYS A 19 15.32 28.83 -5.27
N ASN A 20 16.57 28.54 -5.65
CA ASN A 20 17.12 28.97 -6.94
C ASN A 20 18.39 28.19 -7.27
N LYS A 21 18.25 27.25 -8.20
CA LYS A 21 19.22 27.00 -9.27
C LYS A 21 18.51 26.17 -10.34
N ASP A 22 18.18 26.86 -11.43
CA ASP A 22 17.83 26.24 -12.70
C ASP A 22 18.89 25.20 -13.07
N TYR A 23 18.48 23.94 -13.16
CA TYR A 23 19.26 22.89 -13.80
C TYR A 23 18.42 22.25 -14.90
N ILE A 24 18.62 22.72 -16.12
CA ILE A 24 18.13 22.10 -17.35
C ILE A 24 19.25 21.21 -17.88
N PRO A 25 19.10 19.88 -17.96
CA PRO A 25 20.04 19.05 -18.69
C PRO A 25 19.82 19.25 -20.19
N GLN A 26 20.83 19.85 -20.80
CA GLN A 26 21.00 20.04 -22.23
C GLN A 26 21.06 18.67 -22.92
N LYS A 27 20.30 18.55 -24.00
CA LYS A 27 20.23 17.36 -24.85
C LYS A 27 21.47 17.35 -25.74
N ASP A 28 22.47 16.54 -25.39
CA ASP A 28 23.66 16.40 -26.23
C ASP A 28 23.39 15.53 -27.45
N ASN A 29 23.50 16.21 -28.59
CA ASN A 29 23.47 15.67 -29.93
C ASN A 29 24.71 14.81 -30.18
N PHE A 30 24.53 13.50 -30.39
CA PHE A 30 25.48 12.74 -31.20
C PHE A 30 25.11 12.92 -32.67
N SER A 31 25.69 13.96 -33.28
CA SER A 31 25.93 13.99 -34.72
C SER A 31 27.35 13.55 -34.97
N ASN A 32 27.55 12.64 -35.94
CA ASN A 32 28.64 12.72 -36.91
C ASN A 32 28.48 11.66 -38.03
N PRO A 33 29.06 11.88 -39.22
CA PRO A 33 28.27 12.15 -40.42
C PRO A 33 28.74 11.35 -41.67
N THR A 34 28.26 11.79 -42.84
CA THR A 34 28.68 11.52 -44.24
C THR A 34 28.12 10.22 -44.88
N THR A 35 27.59 10.20 -46.11
CA THR A 35 27.77 11.10 -47.26
C THR A 35 26.59 11.01 -48.24
N THR A 36 26.25 12.15 -48.83
CA THR A 36 25.30 12.38 -49.92
C THR A 36 25.80 11.77 -51.23
N THR A 37 24.92 11.15 -52.05
CA THR A 37 24.95 11.33 -53.51
C THR A 37 23.53 11.22 -54.08
N ARG A 38 23.21 12.22 -54.89
CA ARG A 38 21.92 12.52 -55.53
C ARG A 38 21.69 11.69 -56.80
N LYS A 39 20.39 11.44 -57.07
CA LYS A 39 19.69 11.53 -58.37
C LYS A 39 20.03 10.49 -59.45
N ASN A 40 19.03 9.69 -59.84
CA ASN A 40 18.18 9.91 -61.04
C ASN A 40 17.28 8.69 -61.33
N LEU A 41 16.00 8.95 -61.62
CA LEU A 41 15.07 8.06 -62.35
C LEU A 41 15.41 8.16 -63.86
N PRO A 42 15.21 7.12 -64.70
CA PRO A 42 13.90 6.96 -65.38
C PRO A 42 13.45 5.49 -65.64
N THR A 43 12.14 5.29 -65.46
CA THR A 43 11.14 4.61 -66.32
C THR A 43 11.53 3.36 -67.16
N SER A 44 10.85 2.23 -66.92
CA SER A 44 9.78 1.67 -67.79
C SER A 44 9.66 0.13 -67.76
N THR A 45 8.40 -0.34 -67.63
CA THR A 45 7.78 -1.58 -68.16
C THR A 45 8.31 -2.95 -67.72
N ASP A 46 7.53 -3.66 -66.88
CA ASP A 46 6.82 -4.87 -67.33
C ASP A 46 5.76 -5.39 -66.33
N LYS A 47 4.79 -6.12 -66.89
CA LYS A 47 3.44 -6.52 -66.42
C LYS A 47 3.34 -7.38 -65.14
N PRO A 48 2.13 -7.50 -64.54
CA PRO A 48 1.91 -7.96 -63.17
C PRO A 48 1.72 -9.48 -63.04
N THR A 49 2.08 -10.04 -61.89
CA THR A 49 1.68 -11.39 -61.46
C THR A 49 1.14 -11.36 -60.03
N PRO A 50 0.00 -12.00 -59.71
CA PRO A 50 -0.73 -11.78 -58.47
C PRO A 50 -0.14 -12.64 -57.33
N ARG A 51 0.38 -12.00 -56.29
CA ARG A 51 0.72 -12.71 -55.03
C ARG A 51 -0.43 -12.57 -54.04
N LYS A 52 -1.01 -13.73 -53.73
CA LYS A 52 -2.06 -14.01 -52.74
C LYS A 52 -1.98 -13.12 -51.50
N ASN A 53 -3.09 -12.46 -51.19
CA ASN A 53 -3.38 -11.93 -49.88
C ASN A 53 -3.41 -13.09 -48.88
N SER A 54 -2.43 -13.14 -47.98
CA SER A 54 -2.52 -13.93 -46.75
C SER A 54 -2.88 -12.97 -45.62
N PRO A 55 -4.09 -13.02 -45.06
CA PRO A 55 -4.42 -12.25 -43.87
C PRO A 55 -3.83 -12.96 -42.66
N THR A 56 -2.65 -12.54 -42.21
CA THR A 56 -2.19 -12.83 -40.85
C THR A 56 -2.59 -11.66 -39.95
N SER A 57 -3.88 -11.60 -39.58
CA SER A 57 -4.28 -11.02 -38.30
C SER A 57 -4.50 -12.18 -37.33
N THR A 58 -3.47 -12.52 -36.58
CA THR A 58 -3.66 -13.22 -35.30
C THR A 58 -4.14 -12.18 -34.29
N ASP A 59 -5.39 -11.75 -34.44
CA ASP A 59 -6.11 -11.09 -33.36
C ASP A 59 -6.44 -12.17 -32.33
N LYS A 60 -5.53 -12.37 -31.37
CA LYS A 60 -5.89 -13.07 -30.14
C LYS A 60 -7.02 -12.24 -29.51
N PRO A 61 -8.23 -12.80 -29.30
CA PRO A 61 -9.28 -12.06 -28.64
C PRO A 61 -8.80 -11.70 -27.24
N THR A 62 -8.69 -10.39 -26.98
CA THR A 62 -8.44 -9.88 -25.63
C THR A 62 -9.56 -10.41 -24.74
N PRO A 63 -9.25 -11.14 -23.65
CA PRO A 63 -10.28 -11.71 -22.81
C PRO A 63 -11.17 -10.58 -22.27
N ILE A 64 -12.47 -10.71 -22.46
CA ILE A 64 -13.46 -9.78 -21.90
C ILE A 64 -13.37 -9.93 -20.38
N ILE A 65 -12.88 -8.89 -19.70
CA ILE A 65 -12.83 -8.87 -18.24
C ILE A 65 -14.24 -8.57 -17.75
N ILE A 66 -14.84 -9.53 -17.04
CA ILE A 66 -16.16 -9.40 -16.42
C ILE A 66 -15.97 -9.58 -14.91
N LEU A 67 -16.64 -8.75 -14.11
CA LEU A 67 -16.66 -8.90 -12.66
C LEU A 67 -17.54 -10.09 -12.27
N THR A 68 -17.06 -10.93 -11.36
CA THR A 68 -17.91 -11.92 -10.69
C THR A 68 -18.94 -11.21 -9.81
N LYS A 69 -19.98 -11.93 -9.36
CA LYS A 69 -20.99 -11.35 -8.46
C LYS A 69 -20.35 -10.86 -7.15
N ASP A 70 -19.40 -11.61 -6.61
CA ASP A 70 -18.67 -11.23 -5.40
C ASP A 70 -17.81 -9.99 -5.61
N GLU A 71 -17.11 -9.89 -6.75
CA GLU A 71 -16.32 -8.71 -7.11
C GLU A 71 -17.20 -7.47 -7.27
N GLN A 72 -18.39 -7.61 -7.88
CA GLN A 72 -19.38 -6.53 -7.99
C GLN A 72 -19.86 -6.06 -6.63
N ASP A 73 -20.19 -6.98 -5.72
CA ASP A 73 -20.70 -6.62 -4.39
C ASP A 73 -19.62 -5.95 -3.53
N ARG A 74 -18.36 -6.40 -3.60
CA ARG A 74 -17.23 -5.73 -2.94
C ARG A 74 -17.02 -4.32 -3.45
N PHE A 75 -16.95 -4.18 -4.77
CA PHE A 75 -16.79 -2.88 -5.39
C PHE A 75 -17.95 -1.95 -5.02
N LYS A 76 -19.19 -2.46 -5.05
CA LYS A 76 -20.37 -1.70 -4.66
C LYS A 76 -20.32 -1.21 -3.21
N VAL A 77 -19.95 -2.06 -2.25
CA VAL A 77 -19.76 -1.63 -0.84
C VAL A 77 -18.75 -0.50 -0.74
N LEU A 78 -17.60 -0.64 -1.41
CA LEU A 78 -16.54 0.37 -1.39
C LEU A 78 -17.04 1.72 -1.90
N ILE A 79 -17.70 1.72 -3.07
CA ILE A 79 -18.21 2.93 -3.71
C ILE A 79 -19.35 3.56 -2.92
N ASP A 80 -20.31 2.76 -2.45
CA ASP A 80 -21.45 3.27 -1.70
C ASP A 80 -21.00 3.88 -0.36
N GLY A 81 -19.98 3.28 0.28
CA GLY A 81 -19.35 3.85 1.49
C GLY A 81 -18.70 5.21 1.23
N PHE A 82 -17.89 5.32 0.16
CA PHE A 82 -17.28 6.61 -0.21
C PHE A 82 -18.30 7.65 -0.63
N ASN A 83 -19.34 7.27 -1.39
CA ASN A 83 -20.42 8.18 -1.77
C ASN A 83 -21.09 8.75 -0.53
N LYS A 84 -21.37 7.90 0.47
CA LYS A 84 -21.99 8.36 1.71
C LYS A 84 -21.10 9.31 2.50
N ILE A 85 -19.78 9.08 2.57
CA ILE A 85 -18.85 10.03 3.18
C ILE A 85 -18.81 11.35 2.39
N SER A 86 -18.73 11.29 1.06
CA SER A 86 -18.72 12.48 0.22
C SER A 86 -19.99 13.31 0.41
N GLU A 87 -21.15 12.68 0.61
CA GLU A 87 -22.41 13.36 0.94
C GLU A 87 -22.39 14.02 2.32
N LEU A 88 -21.84 13.35 3.34
CA LEU A 88 -21.82 13.82 4.72
C LEU A 88 -20.75 14.90 4.98
N TYR A 89 -19.66 14.90 4.20
CA TYR A 89 -18.48 15.73 4.41
C TYR A 89 -18.11 16.56 3.16
N GLN A 90 -19.12 17.12 2.49
CA GLN A 90 -18.96 17.88 1.25
C GLN A 90 -17.98 19.06 1.35
N ASP A 91 -17.79 19.60 2.55
CA ASP A 91 -16.88 20.71 2.87
C ASP A 91 -15.40 20.28 2.94
N ARG A 92 -15.14 18.97 3.09
CA ARG A 92 -13.79 18.40 3.23
C ARG A 92 -13.30 17.70 1.98
N ILE A 93 -14.21 17.38 1.06
CA ILE A 93 -13.94 16.61 -0.14
C ILE A 93 -13.96 17.53 -1.36
N ASP A 94 -12.91 17.48 -2.18
CA ASP A 94 -12.93 18.09 -3.50
C ASP A 94 -13.90 17.31 -4.39
N ASN A 95 -15.17 17.74 -4.41
CA ASN A 95 -16.24 17.07 -5.15
C ASN A 95 -15.97 16.96 -6.65
N ASN A 96 -15.23 17.91 -7.24
CA ASN A 96 -14.87 17.84 -8.65
C ASN A 96 -13.86 16.71 -8.88
N LYS A 97 -12.81 16.67 -8.06
CA LYS A 97 -11.80 15.60 -8.09
C LYS A 97 -12.43 14.23 -7.82
N TYR A 98 -13.26 14.13 -6.79
CA TYR A 98 -14.01 12.93 -6.43
C TYR A 98 -14.87 12.41 -7.60
N THR A 99 -15.73 13.28 -8.14
CA THR A 99 -16.65 12.93 -9.21
C THR A 99 -15.91 12.52 -10.48
N ASN A 100 -14.84 13.24 -10.85
CA ASN A 100 -14.01 12.91 -12.01
C ASN A 100 -13.32 11.55 -11.86
N PHE A 101 -12.83 11.23 -10.67
CA PHE A 101 -12.18 9.95 -10.39
C PHE A 101 -13.15 8.77 -10.46
N PHE A 102 -14.29 8.85 -9.75
CA PHE A 102 -15.24 7.73 -9.73
C PHE A 102 -15.99 7.56 -11.06
N ASN A 103 -16.25 8.64 -11.81
CA ASN A 103 -16.75 8.55 -13.19
C ASN A 103 -15.75 7.90 -14.15
N TRP A 104 -14.46 8.00 -13.86
CA TRP A 104 -13.43 7.37 -14.67
C TRP A 104 -13.28 5.88 -14.35
N ILE A 105 -13.34 5.49 -13.06
CA ILE A 105 -13.31 4.07 -12.67
C ILE A 105 -14.59 3.34 -13.08
N SER A 106 -15.76 3.98 -13.03
CA SER A 106 -17.03 3.33 -13.38
C SER A 106 -17.10 2.80 -14.82
N LYS A 107 -16.21 3.29 -15.70
CA LYS A 107 -16.10 2.88 -17.10
C LYS A 107 -15.04 1.80 -17.35
N ASP A 108 -14.24 1.45 -16.35
CA ASP A 108 -13.12 0.51 -16.48
C ASP A 108 -13.30 -0.72 -15.58
N THR A 109 -13.81 -1.80 -16.16
CA THR A 109 -14.05 -3.07 -15.46
C THR A 109 -12.78 -3.71 -14.90
N LYS A 110 -11.62 -3.49 -15.53
CA LYS A 110 -10.34 -4.00 -15.02
C LYS A 110 -9.97 -3.28 -13.73
N ARG A 111 -10.08 -1.96 -13.69
CA ARG A 111 -9.81 -1.17 -12.47
C ARG A 111 -10.80 -1.48 -11.35
N GLN A 112 -12.07 -1.69 -11.68
CA GLN A 112 -13.06 -2.13 -10.69
C GLN A 112 -12.68 -3.47 -10.06
N LYS A 113 -12.22 -4.44 -10.87
CA LYS A 113 -11.76 -5.75 -10.39
C LYS A 113 -10.55 -5.62 -9.47
N GLU A 114 -9.58 -4.78 -9.86
CA GLU A 114 -8.38 -4.54 -9.05
C GLU A 114 -8.72 -3.92 -7.67
N LEU A 115 -9.66 -2.96 -7.61
CA LEU A 115 -10.10 -2.39 -6.34
C LEU A 115 -10.95 -3.36 -5.52
N ALA A 116 -11.81 -4.17 -6.16
CA ALA A 116 -12.59 -5.21 -5.49
C ALA A 116 -11.68 -6.25 -4.82
N ASN A 117 -10.57 -6.60 -5.48
CA ASN A 117 -9.57 -7.52 -4.95
C ASN A 117 -8.75 -6.88 -3.84
N ALA A 118 -8.33 -5.62 -3.99
CA ALA A 118 -7.62 -4.90 -2.94
C ALA A 118 -8.48 -4.75 -1.68
N PHE A 119 -9.78 -4.52 -1.83
CA PHE A 119 -10.74 -4.38 -0.72
C PHE A 119 -11.20 -5.71 -0.11
N GLU A 120 -10.78 -6.85 -0.63
CA GLU A 120 -11.30 -8.17 -0.22
C GLU A 120 -11.16 -8.40 1.29
N HIS A 121 -9.99 -8.12 1.87
CA HIS A 121 -9.74 -8.39 3.28
C HIS A 121 -10.65 -7.56 4.19
N VAL A 122 -10.78 -6.26 3.90
CA VAL A 122 -11.70 -5.37 4.60
C VAL A 122 -13.14 -5.85 4.44
N TYR A 123 -13.57 -6.20 3.22
CA TYR A 123 -14.92 -6.68 2.97
C TYR A 123 -15.27 -7.93 3.79
N GLN A 124 -14.35 -8.90 3.84
CA GLN A 124 -14.55 -10.12 4.63
C GLN A 124 -14.65 -9.82 6.13
N PHE A 125 -13.82 -8.89 6.63
CA PHE A 125 -13.92 -8.43 8.01
C PHE A 125 -15.28 -7.80 8.31
N LEU A 126 -15.76 -6.88 7.44
CA LEU A 126 -17.08 -6.28 7.61
C LEU A 126 -18.18 -7.34 7.64
N ARG A 127 -18.14 -8.33 6.75
CA ARG A 127 -19.09 -9.45 6.73
C ARG A 127 -19.05 -10.24 8.04
N LYS A 128 -17.85 -10.61 8.51
CA LYS A 128 -17.64 -11.38 9.75
C LYS A 128 -18.13 -10.62 10.98
N LYS A 129 -17.93 -9.31 11.02
CA LYS A 129 -18.24 -8.47 12.19
C LYS A 129 -19.69 -8.09 12.35
N SER A 130 -20.53 -8.36 11.36
CA SER A 130 -21.94 -8.08 11.53
C SER A 130 -22.54 -8.90 12.67
N ILE A 131 -23.29 -8.24 13.56
CA ILE A 131 -24.06 -8.91 14.61
C ILE A 131 -25.32 -9.59 14.04
N LYS A 132 -25.68 -9.30 12.78
CA LYS A 132 -26.77 -9.97 12.08
C LYS A 132 -26.24 -11.15 11.27
N SER A 133 -26.85 -12.31 11.48
CA SER A 133 -26.51 -13.54 10.77
C SER A 133 -26.78 -13.49 9.26
N LYS A 134 -27.67 -12.59 8.81
CA LYS A 134 -27.94 -12.37 7.38
C LYS A 134 -28.29 -10.91 7.11
N ILE A 135 -27.53 -10.27 6.23
CA ILE A 135 -27.85 -8.98 5.66
C ILE A 135 -28.21 -9.20 4.18
N LEU A 136 -29.47 -8.95 3.82
CA LEU A 136 -29.96 -9.10 2.44
C LEU A 136 -29.28 -8.10 1.49
N ASP A 137 -29.15 -6.84 1.92
CA ASP A 137 -28.50 -5.77 1.16
C ASP A 137 -27.31 -5.23 1.96
N PHE A 138 -26.15 -5.84 1.75
CA PHE A 138 -24.94 -5.51 2.50
C PHE A 138 -24.38 -4.12 2.17
N PRO A 139 -24.32 -3.69 0.90
CA PRO A 139 -24.01 -2.29 0.58
C PRO A 139 -24.87 -1.29 1.34
N GLN A 140 -26.19 -1.46 1.34
CA GLN A 140 -27.08 -0.53 2.04
C GLN A 140 -26.87 -0.57 3.57
N ALA A 141 -26.58 -1.74 4.14
CA ALA A 141 -26.26 -1.84 5.56
C ALA A 141 -25.02 -1.03 5.93
N ILE A 142 -23.96 -1.07 5.11
CA ILE A 142 -22.75 -0.26 5.34
C ILE A 142 -23.06 1.24 5.25
N VAL A 143 -23.84 1.67 4.27
CA VAL A 143 -24.30 3.06 4.16
C VAL A 143 -25.04 3.50 5.42
N ASN A 144 -25.96 2.68 5.93
CA ASN A 144 -26.72 2.97 7.15
C ASN A 144 -25.82 3.07 8.39
N VAL A 145 -24.77 2.25 8.47
CA VAL A 145 -23.78 2.28 9.55
C VAL A 145 -22.97 3.57 9.51
N ILE A 146 -22.53 3.99 8.33
CA ILE A 146 -21.78 5.24 8.14
C ILE A 146 -22.63 6.46 8.54
N GLU A 147 -23.91 6.45 8.15
CA GLU A 147 -24.87 7.51 8.49
C GLU A 147 -25.14 7.56 9.99
N ASN A 148 -25.34 6.41 10.63
CA ASN A 148 -25.73 6.28 12.03
C ASN A 148 -24.75 5.40 12.83
N SER A 149 -23.49 5.84 12.92
CA SER A 149 -22.39 5.06 13.51
C SER A 149 -22.54 4.74 15.00
N TYR A 150 -23.47 5.38 15.71
CA TYR A 150 -23.73 5.12 17.13
C TYR A 150 -25.05 4.36 17.39
N LYS A 151 -25.91 4.27 16.37
CA LYS A 151 -27.26 3.71 16.48
C LYS A 151 -27.62 3.02 15.17
N ASN A 152 -27.02 1.85 14.95
CA ASN A 152 -27.43 0.94 13.90
C ASN A 152 -27.62 -0.47 14.48
N GLU A 153 -28.26 -1.32 13.69
CA GLU A 153 -28.62 -2.68 14.07
C GLU A 153 -27.67 -3.74 13.49
N PHE A 154 -26.60 -3.33 12.81
CA PHE A 154 -25.75 -4.21 12.02
C PHE A 154 -24.41 -4.52 12.68
N TYR A 155 -23.90 -3.60 13.50
CA TYR A 155 -22.61 -3.71 14.20
C TYR A 155 -22.72 -3.12 15.60
N ASP A 156 -21.79 -3.51 16.48
CA ASP A 156 -21.61 -2.83 17.76
C ASP A 156 -21.13 -1.38 17.56
N ALA A 157 -21.27 -0.55 18.61
CA ALA A 157 -20.95 0.88 18.52
C ALA A 157 -19.49 1.17 18.19
N LYS A 158 -18.54 0.35 18.67
CA LYS A 158 -17.12 0.53 18.40
C LYS A 158 -16.82 0.22 16.93
N THR A 159 -17.20 -0.97 16.47
CA THR A 159 -17.01 -1.40 15.07
C THR A 159 -17.68 -0.43 14.10
N SER A 160 -18.89 0.06 14.43
CA SER A 160 -19.59 1.05 13.62
C SER A 160 -18.84 2.37 13.48
N HIS A 161 -18.22 2.84 14.57
CA HIS A 161 -17.36 4.02 14.56
C HIS A 161 -16.11 3.77 13.70
N ASP A 162 -15.45 2.63 13.88
CA ASP A 162 -14.23 2.26 13.15
C ASP A 162 -14.50 2.14 11.64
N ILE A 163 -15.65 1.59 11.23
CA ILE A 163 -16.10 1.55 9.82
C ILE A 163 -16.19 2.96 9.25
N LYS A 164 -16.84 3.88 9.98
CA LYS A 164 -16.97 5.26 9.52
C LYS A 164 -15.61 5.95 9.42
N GLN A 165 -14.73 5.77 10.41
CA GLN A 165 -13.40 6.36 10.41
C GLN A 165 -12.54 5.82 9.26
N PHE A 166 -12.63 4.53 8.95
CA PHE A 166 -11.95 3.94 7.79
C PHE A 166 -12.31 4.65 6.48
N PHE A 167 -13.61 4.79 6.17
CA PHE A 167 -14.02 5.44 4.93
C PHE A 167 -13.66 6.93 4.91
N ILE A 168 -13.73 7.63 6.05
CA ILE A 168 -13.30 9.03 6.16
C ILE A 168 -11.80 9.15 5.88
N GLY A 169 -10.97 8.40 6.60
CA GLY A 169 -9.51 8.50 6.52
C GLY A 169 -8.99 8.20 5.12
N VAL A 170 -9.45 7.10 4.52
CA VAL A 170 -9.06 6.74 3.15
C VAL A 170 -9.47 7.82 2.16
N LEU A 171 -10.68 8.36 2.29
CA LEU A 171 -11.17 9.37 1.36
C LEU A 171 -10.44 10.72 1.51
N GLU A 172 -10.25 11.18 2.75
CA GLU A 172 -9.53 12.44 3.04
C GLU A 172 -8.09 12.39 2.52
N GLU A 173 -7.37 11.29 2.74
CA GLU A 173 -5.99 11.13 2.23
C GLU A 173 -5.94 11.03 0.70
N MET A 174 -6.89 10.32 0.09
CA MET A 174 -7.00 10.27 -1.37
C MET A 174 -7.18 11.69 -1.96
N MET A 175 -7.93 12.56 -1.26
CA MET A 175 -8.18 13.92 -1.71
C MET A 175 -7.00 14.89 -1.50
N GLN A 176 -5.97 14.54 -0.70
CA GLN A 176 -4.81 15.41 -0.49
C GLN A 176 -4.04 15.73 -1.81
N ASN A 177 -3.37 16.89 -1.82
CA ASN A 177 -2.85 17.57 -3.01
C ASN A 177 -1.74 16.83 -3.78
N ASN A 178 -1.21 15.73 -3.24
CA ASN A 178 -0.12 14.98 -3.88
C ASN A 178 -0.63 14.06 -5.02
N ASN A 179 -1.95 13.79 -5.05
CA ASN A 179 -2.60 12.91 -6.02
C ASN A 179 -3.39 13.74 -7.05
N ASN A 180 -2.72 14.25 -8.09
CA ASN A 180 -3.32 15.18 -9.06
C ASN A 180 -3.87 14.53 -10.35
N THR A 181 -3.80 13.20 -10.47
CA THR A 181 -4.34 12.47 -11.63
C THR A 181 -5.16 11.26 -11.19
N ASN A 182 -6.11 10.85 -12.02
CA ASN A 182 -6.92 9.65 -11.76
C ASN A 182 -6.06 8.39 -11.57
N GLU A 183 -4.96 8.25 -12.31
CA GLU A 183 -4.04 7.12 -12.16
C GLU A 183 -3.33 7.12 -10.79
N LYS A 184 -2.91 8.30 -10.31
CA LYS A 184 -2.32 8.43 -8.97
C LYS A 184 -3.33 8.12 -7.88
N LEU A 185 -4.55 8.63 -8.00
CA LEU A 185 -5.65 8.33 -7.06
C LEU A 185 -5.97 6.83 -7.05
N PHE A 186 -5.97 6.18 -8.20
CA PHE A 186 -6.20 4.74 -8.32
C PHE A 186 -5.09 3.94 -7.64
N ASN A 187 -3.83 4.26 -7.93
CA ASN A 187 -2.68 3.58 -7.31
C ASN A 187 -2.64 3.82 -5.80
N PHE A 188 -2.96 5.03 -5.35
CA PHE A 188 -3.11 5.35 -3.93
C PHE A 188 -4.20 4.49 -3.29
N LEU A 189 -5.44 4.52 -3.82
CA LEU A 189 -6.56 3.79 -3.25
C LEU A 189 -6.30 2.28 -3.24
N LYS A 190 -5.78 1.73 -4.34
CA LYS A 190 -5.44 0.31 -4.43
C LYS A 190 -4.39 -0.08 -3.38
N LYS A 191 -3.37 0.76 -3.18
CA LYS A 191 -2.35 0.55 -2.15
C LYS A 191 -2.99 0.61 -0.77
N GLU A 192 -3.75 1.65 -0.46
CA GLU A 192 -4.35 1.88 0.86
C GLU A 192 -5.32 0.76 1.26
N LEU A 193 -6.09 0.21 0.32
CA LEU A 193 -7.01 -0.89 0.59
C LEU A 193 -6.30 -2.24 0.81
N GLY A 194 -5.16 -2.45 0.14
CA GLY A 194 -4.36 -3.66 0.26
C GLY A 194 -3.27 -3.60 1.35
N ASP A 195 -2.97 -2.41 1.87
CA ASP A 195 -2.00 -2.22 2.94
C ASP A 195 -2.67 -2.53 4.27
N LEU A 196 -2.23 -3.60 4.93
CA LEU A 196 -2.76 -4.06 6.21
C LEU A 196 -2.30 -3.21 7.40
N THR A 197 -1.91 -1.96 7.13
CA THR A 197 -1.50 -0.95 8.10
C THR A 197 -2.48 0.23 8.06
N ASN A 198 -2.14 1.36 8.70
CA ASN A 198 -2.90 2.61 8.66
C ASN A 198 -4.43 2.43 8.84
N HIS A 199 -5.24 2.79 7.84
CA HIS A 199 -6.71 2.76 7.94
C HIS A 199 -7.26 1.34 8.08
N VAL A 200 -6.68 0.36 7.37
CA VAL A 200 -7.11 -1.04 7.47
C VAL A 200 -6.82 -1.59 8.87
N ALA A 201 -5.64 -1.32 9.42
CA ALA A 201 -5.31 -1.68 10.79
C ALA A 201 -6.17 -0.92 11.81
N GLY A 202 -6.49 0.35 11.55
CA GLY A 202 -7.40 1.14 12.37
C GLY A 202 -8.81 0.55 12.44
N LEU A 203 -9.29 -0.02 11.32
CA LEU A 203 -10.57 -0.71 11.24
C LEU A 203 -10.56 -2.08 11.93
N MET A 204 -9.55 -2.89 11.63
CA MET A 204 -9.54 -4.32 11.96
C MET A 204 -8.88 -4.61 13.31
N GLY A 205 -8.04 -3.71 13.81
CA GLY A 205 -7.23 -3.92 15.01
C GLY A 205 -6.34 -5.16 14.88
N GLU A 206 -6.27 -5.98 15.92
CA GLU A 206 -5.45 -7.21 15.93
C GLU A 206 -5.94 -8.26 14.91
N GLU A 207 -7.20 -8.19 14.49
CA GLU A 207 -7.80 -9.15 13.55
C GLU A 207 -7.29 -8.96 12.12
N VAL A 208 -6.56 -7.88 11.85
CA VAL A 208 -5.94 -7.64 10.55
C VAL A 208 -5.01 -8.80 10.13
N TYR A 209 -4.47 -9.55 11.10
CA TYR A 209 -3.58 -10.68 10.88
C TYR A 209 -4.26 -12.06 11.00
N GLU A 210 -5.57 -12.11 11.26
CA GLU A 210 -6.28 -13.39 11.30
C GLU A 210 -6.26 -14.09 9.95
N GLY A 211 -6.09 -15.40 9.95
CA GLY A 211 -5.93 -16.22 8.73
C GLY A 211 -4.53 -16.14 8.11
N ARG A 212 -3.75 -15.09 8.40
CA ARG A 212 -2.34 -14.97 8.01
C ARG A 212 -1.40 -15.56 9.05
N LEU A 213 -1.70 -15.33 10.33
CA LEU A 213 -0.84 -15.70 11.45
C LEU A 213 -1.59 -16.52 12.50
N ASP A 214 -0.95 -17.58 13.01
CA ASP A 214 -1.46 -18.32 14.18
C ASP A 214 -1.29 -17.51 15.49
N GLN A 215 -1.86 -18.02 16.58
CA GLN A 215 -1.83 -17.32 17.88
C GLN A 215 -0.42 -17.10 18.43
N ASN A 216 0.52 -18.01 18.17
CA ASN A 216 1.91 -17.88 18.62
C ASN A 216 2.64 -16.83 17.80
N GLN A 217 2.42 -16.83 16.49
CA GLN A 217 2.96 -15.83 15.58
C GLN A 217 2.42 -14.43 15.87
N GLN A 218 1.14 -14.29 16.20
CA GLN A 218 0.57 -13.00 16.61
C GLN A 218 1.22 -12.47 17.90
N LYS A 219 1.45 -13.33 18.90
CA LYS A 219 2.19 -12.96 20.12
C LYS A 219 3.62 -12.54 19.79
N THR A 220 4.28 -13.29 18.93
CA THR A 220 5.66 -13.01 18.51
C THR A 220 5.75 -11.72 17.71
N LEU A 221 4.76 -11.40 16.88
CA LEU A 221 4.68 -10.13 16.17
C LEU A 221 4.61 -8.95 17.13
N LYS A 222 3.86 -9.05 18.24
CA LYS A 222 3.85 -8.02 19.29
C LYS A 222 5.23 -7.84 19.92
N ILE A 223 5.91 -8.94 20.23
CA ILE A 223 7.29 -8.90 20.77
C ILE A 223 8.24 -8.28 19.74
N PHE A 224 8.13 -8.68 18.47
CA PHE A 224 8.94 -8.17 17.38
C PHE A 224 8.76 -6.67 17.18
N TYR A 225 7.51 -6.20 17.23
CA TYR A 225 7.19 -4.77 17.23
C TYR A 225 7.92 -4.04 18.35
N THR A 226 7.79 -4.50 19.60
CA THR A 226 8.47 -3.87 20.74
C THR A 226 9.99 -3.87 20.57
N ILE A 227 10.58 -4.98 20.11
CA ILE A 227 12.02 -5.07 19.86
C ILE A 227 12.44 -4.02 18.81
N LEU A 228 11.74 -3.93 17.68
CA LEU A 228 12.13 -3.00 16.62
C LEU A 228 11.89 -1.54 17.00
N VAL A 229 10.71 -1.21 17.52
CA VAL A 229 10.28 0.18 17.72
C VAL A 229 10.79 0.75 19.04
N ASP A 230 10.65 0.01 20.14
CA ASP A 230 10.88 0.54 21.50
C ASP A 230 12.31 0.27 22.01
N GLU A 231 12.97 -0.72 21.43
CA GLU A 231 14.30 -1.16 21.88
C GLU A 231 15.41 -0.84 20.87
N ILE A 232 15.29 -1.27 19.61
CA ILE A 232 16.32 -1.06 18.58
C ILE A 232 16.28 0.37 18.03
N TYR A 233 15.10 0.84 17.61
CA TYR A 233 14.91 2.15 16.99
C TYR A 233 14.21 3.14 17.93
N ARG A 234 14.48 3.05 19.24
CA ARG A 234 13.91 3.95 20.24
C ARG A 234 14.07 5.43 19.89
N ASP A 235 15.25 5.81 19.39
CA ASP A 235 15.57 7.21 19.04
C ASP A 235 15.06 7.59 17.63
N ASN A 236 14.56 6.63 16.87
CA ASN A 236 13.98 6.83 15.53
C ASN A 236 12.79 5.89 15.33
N GLN A 237 11.74 6.08 16.14
CA GLN A 237 10.56 5.22 16.13
C GLN A 237 9.92 5.14 14.73
N THR A 238 9.97 6.23 13.95
CA THR A 238 9.50 6.26 12.57
C THR A 238 10.18 5.19 11.71
N ARG A 239 11.50 4.99 11.84
CA ARG A 239 12.21 3.91 11.13
C ARG A 239 11.71 2.54 11.56
N GLY A 240 11.53 2.32 12.86
CA GLY A 240 11.01 1.06 13.40
C GLY A 240 9.60 0.74 12.90
N VAL A 241 8.69 1.72 12.94
CA VAL A 241 7.32 1.58 12.44
C VAL A 241 7.31 1.31 10.94
N ASN A 242 8.10 2.04 10.16
CA ASN A 242 8.19 1.81 8.71
C ASN A 242 8.75 0.42 8.38
N MET A 243 9.69 -0.09 9.18
CA MET A 243 10.21 -1.44 9.04
C MET A 243 9.13 -2.50 9.29
N ILE A 244 8.36 -2.35 10.37
CA ILE A 244 7.23 -3.25 10.66
C ILE A 244 6.20 -3.18 9.54
N ASN A 245 5.83 -1.99 9.08
CA ASN A 245 4.84 -1.83 8.02
C ASN A 245 5.29 -2.54 6.74
N LYS A 246 6.57 -2.39 6.35
CA LYS A 246 7.12 -3.14 5.22
C LYS A 246 7.19 -4.64 5.47
N PHE A 247 7.53 -5.07 6.67
CA PHE A 247 7.54 -6.49 7.04
C PHE A 247 6.14 -7.12 6.88
N LEU A 248 5.09 -6.41 7.24
CA LEU A 248 3.71 -6.89 7.13
C LEU A 248 3.17 -6.97 5.70
N GLN A 249 3.84 -6.32 4.75
CA GLN A 249 3.57 -6.38 3.30
C GLN A 249 4.26 -7.57 2.60
N LEU A 250 5.08 -8.33 3.32
CA LEU A 250 5.75 -9.51 2.79
C LEU A 250 4.77 -10.68 2.58
N SER A 251 5.22 -11.71 1.85
CA SER A 251 4.48 -12.96 1.70
C SER A 251 4.25 -13.63 3.06
N ASP A 252 3.09 -14.30 3.21
CA ASP A 252 2.73 -14.98 4.45
C ASP A 252 3.79 -15.99 4.88
N ILE A 253 4.40 -16.71 3.93
CA ILE A 253 5.49 -17.67 4.19
C ILE A 253 6.67 -16.98 4.88
N ASN A 254 7.10 -15.83 4.38
CA ASN A 254 8.25 -15.11 4.94
C ASN A 254 7.94 -14.47 6.29
N ILE A 255 6.74 -13.92 6.46
CA ILE A 255 6.30 -13.40 7.76
C ILE A 255 6.28 -14.52 8.80
N GLN A 256 5.58 -15.63 8.48
CA GLN A 256 5.47 -16.79 9.37
C GLN A 256 6.83 -17.38 9.72
N THR A 257 7.70 -17.57 8.72
CA THR A 257 9.06 -18.11 8.92
C THR A 257 9.89 -17.21 9.82
N THR A 258 9.84 -15.89 9.60
CA THR A 258 10.58 -14.91 10.40
C THR A 258 10.08 -14.90 11.85
N LEU A 259 8.76 -14.87 12.06
CA LEU A 259 8.18 -14.87 13.41
C LEU A 259 8.48 -16.18 14.15
N ASN A 260 8.33 -17.33 13.49
CA ASN A 260 8.67 -18.63 14.10
C ASN A 260 10.16 -18.69 14.49
N HIS A 261 11.03 -18.10 13.68
CA HIS A 261 12.45 -18.03 13.99
C HIS A 261 12.74 -17.13 15.19
N ILE A 262 12.12 -15.95 15.25
CA ILE A 262 12.25 -15.04 16.42
C ILE A 262 11.79 -15.74 17.70
N ASP A 263 10.63 -16.42 17.67
CA ASP A 263 10.12 -17.17 18.82
C ASP A 263 11.10 -18.26 19.25
N LYS A 264 11.61 -19.03 18.28
CA LYS A 264 12.62 -20.05 18.53
C LYS A 264 13.87 -19.47 19.18
N GLU A 265 14.44 -18.40 18.64
CA GLU A 265 15.64 -17.78 19.23
C GLU A 265 15.37 -17.20 20.62
N LEU A 266 14.21 -16.58 20.85
CA LEU A 266 13.82 -16.09 22.18
C LEU A 266 13.65 -17.23 23.18
N SER A 267 13.09 -18.37 22.75
CA SER A 267 12.86 -19.54 23.61
C SER A 267 14.16 -20.17 24.13
N LYS A 268 15.26 -20.09 23.36
CA LYS A 268 16.59 -20.55 23.79
C LYS A 268 17.14 -19.74 24.96
N CYS A 269 16.61 -18.54 25.19
CA CYS A 269 17.15 -17.55 26.09
C CYS A 269 16.40 -17.44 27.43
N SER A 270 15.71 -18.50 27.87
CA SER A 270 14.91 -18.51 29.09
C SER A 270 15.70 -17.96 30.29
N GLU A 271 15.31 -16.76 30.76
CA GLU A 271 15.89 -15.94 31.84
C GLU A 271 17.28 -15.30 31.59
N ASN A 272 17.93 -15.55 30.45
CA ASN A 272 19.23 -14.95 30.15
C ASN A 272 19.10 -13.58 29.47
N HIS A 273 19.14 -12.52 30.30
CA HIS A 273 19.11 -11.13 29.83
C HIS A 273 20.21 -10.80 28.81
N LEU A 274 21.43 -11.33 28.98
CA LEU A 274 22.56 -11.04 28.07
C LEU A 274 22.29 -11.57 26.68
N SER A 275 21.76 -12.77 26.58
CA SER A 275 21.54 -13.39 25.29
C SER A 275 20.32 -12.83 24.54
N ARG A 276 19.31 -12.32 25.27
CA ARG A 276 18.25 -11.50 24.66
C ARG A 276 18.82 -10.20 24.07
N GLN A 277 19.89 -9.63 24.63
CA GLN A 277 20.57 -8.47 24.04
C GLN A 277 21.35 -8.84 22.78
N SER A 278 21.98 -10.01 22.75
CA SER A 278 22.65 -10.52 21.55
C SER A 278 21.69 -10.67 20.36
N LEU A 279 20.51 -11.28 20.58
CA LEU A 279 19.49 -11.38 19.54
C LEU A 279 19.08 -10.00 19.00
N LYS A 280 18.85 -9.03 19.88
CA LYS A 280 18.51 -7.64 19.49
C LYS A 280 19.63 -6.98 18.69
N ALA A 281 20.88 -7.19 19.09
CA ALA A 281 22.04 -6.64 18.37
C ALA A 281 22.13 -7.22 16.95
N SER A 282 21.94 -8.54 16.82
CA SER A 282 21.92 -9.22 15.52
C SER A 282 20.76 -8.74 14.63
N MET A 283 19.55 -8.60 15.20
CA MET A 283 18.41 -8.00 14.51
C MET A 283 18.70 -6.57 14.05
N LYS A 284 19.29 -5.74 14.91
CA LYS A 284 19.66 -4.36 14.58
C LYS A 284 20.64 -4.32 13.41
N GLU A 285 21.71 -5.12 13.47
CA GLU A 285 22.71 -5.19 12.41
C GLU A 285 22.08 -5.60 11.07
N TYR A 286 21.15 -6.56 11.11
CA TYR A 286 20.42 -7.00 9.94
C TYR A 286 19.57 -5.87 9.33
N PHE A 287 18.74 -5.21 10.14
CA PHE A 287 17.80 -4.20 9.67
C PHE A 287 18.46 -2.85 9.33
N ASP A 288 19.64 -2.55 9.91
CA ASP A 288 20.43 -1.37 9.55
C ASP A 288 21.05 -1.46 8.16
N LYS A 289 21.29 -2.68 7.65
CA LYS A 289 21.77 -2.91 6.27
C LYS A 289 20.69 -2.69 5.21
N ILE A 290 19.42 -2.59 5.61
CA ILE A 290 18.32 -2.36 4.67
C ILE A 290 18.31 -0.89 4.26
N ASN A 291 18.55 -0.67 2.97
CA ASN A 291 18.61 0.66 2.37
C ASN A 291 17.23 1.32 2.34
N THR A 292 17.27 2.65 2.34
CA THR A 292 16.13 3.52 2.04
C THR A 292 16.43 4.22 0.72
N ILE A 293 15.59 4.03 -0.29
CA ILE A 293 15.69 4.69 -1.60
C ILE A 293 14.43 5.54 -1.77
N ASP A 294 14.59 6.82 -2.09
CA ASP A 294 13.48 7.77 -2.24
C ASP A 294 12.49 7.77 -1.05
N TYR A 295 13.05 7.76 0.16
CA TYR A 295 12.28 7.67 1.43
C TYR A 295 11.51 6.35 1.62
N GLU A 296 11.63 5.38 0.72
CA GLU A 296 11.04 4.06 0.83
C GLU A 296 12.04 2.99 1.26
N LEU A 297 11.65 2.26 2.30
CA LEU A 297 12.44 1.18 2.88
C LEU A 297 12.34 -0.06 1.98
N GLN A 298 13.49 -0.60 1.56
CA GLN A 298 13.58 -1.60 0.48
C GLN A 298 13.37 -3.06 0.93
N LEU A 299 12.82 -3.29 2.13
CA LEU A 299 12.56 -4.63 2.63
C LEU A 299 11.56 -5.36 1.71
N ASN A 300 11.95 -6.56 1.23
CA ASN A 300 11.15 -7.41 0.36
C ASN A 300 11.39 -8.91 0.69
N ASP A 301 10.67 -9.79 0.00
CA ASP A 301 10.71 -11.24 0.23
C ASP A 301 12.09 -11.88 -0.04
N GLU A 302 12.87 -11.33 -0.97
CA GLU A 302 14.21 -11.81 -1.27
C GLU A 302 15.16 -11.45 -0.13
N ILE A 303 15.16 -10.19 0.31
CA ILE A 303 16.01 -9.69 1.39
C ILE A 303 15.72 -10.45 2.67
N ILE A 304 14.44 -10.56 3.09
CA ILE A 304 14.07 -11.20 4.36
C ILE A 304 14.38 -12.71 4.40
N SER A 305 14.54 -13.36 3.25
CA SER A 305 14.70 -14.82 3.19
C SER A 305 15.95 -15.34 3.91
N ASP A 306 16.98 -14.50 4.04
CA ASP A 306 18.22 -14.81 4.75
C ASP A 306 18.18 -14.45 6.25
N PHE A 307 17.10 -13.83 6.73
CA PHE A 307 16.96 -13.42 8.14
C PHE A 307 17.27 -14.56 9.12
N THR A 308 16.71 -15.74 8.87
CA THR A 308 16.86 -16.91 9.76
C THR A 308 18.28 -17.47 9.83
N LYS A 309 19.11 -17.17 8.82
CA LYS A 309 20.53 -17.58 8.76
C LYS A 309 21.44 -16.59 9.47
N VAL A 310 21.08 -15.30 9.43
CA VAL A 310 21.93 -14.21 9.92
C VAL A 310 21.58 -13.85 11.36
N VAL A 311 20.29 -13.82 11.70
CA VAL A 311 19.80 -13.36 12.99
C VAL A 311 19.70 -14.52 13.95
N ILE A 312 20.72 -14.74 14.77
CA ILE A 312 20.78 -15.86 15.73
C ILE A 312 21.10 -15.29 17.11
N SER A 313 20.54 -15.90 18.15
CA SER A 313 20.91 -15.60 19.53
C SER A 313 22.15 -16.39 19.95
N ASP A 314 22.99 -15.82 20.82
CA ASP A 314 24.10 -16.57 21.44
C ASP A 314 23.63 -17.60 22.50
N CYS A 315 22.33 -17.90 22.56
CA CYS A 315 21.76 -18.87 23.48
C CYS A 315 22.04 -20.31 23.03
N GLY A 316 22.63 -21.11 23.93
CA GLY A 316 22.89 -22.53 23.68
C GLY A 316 24.17 -22.83 22.90
N SER A 317 24.99 -21.83 22.59
CA SER A 317 26.33 -22.00 22.00
C SER A 317 27.42 -22.26 23.04
N GLY A 318 27.05 -22.33 24.32
CA GLY A 318 27.95 -22.69 25.43
C GLY A 318 28.06 -24.20 25.58
N GLY A 319 28.92 -24.81 24.76
CA GLY A 319 29.49 -26.15 24.95
C GLY A 319 31.00 -26.06 24.93
#